data_AF-A0A515EV12-F1
#
_entry.id   AF-A0A515EV12-F1
#
_cell.length_a   1.000
_cell.length_b   1.000
_cell.length_c   1.000
_cell.angle_alpha   90.00
_cell.angle_beta   90.00
_cell.angle_gamma   90.00
#
_symmetry.space_group_name_H-M   'P 1'
#
loop_
_entity.id
_entity.type
_entity.pdbx_description
1 polymer ?
#
loop_
_entity_poly.entity_id
_entity_poly.type
_entity_poly.pdbx_seq_one_letter_code
_entity_poly.pdbx_strand_id
1 'polypeptide(L)'
;MNHPLPSAQTVYAQYLEQRLPQFKGNPLIEALPPPMTNQGLEESLTLMPDFHESQRAWPAADRLMMLETLQNFMMPMNRHRELCRALDSLLRSGYVGRAPKTPGDAAIFQALYDKQMAGESFSQAADSRTSQLSSALIGVSGMGKTTTVERWLAHLPKVIYHPDIHRYQIPALHIEMPSDGRSSNGLATGILHKIDELLPGSNYYKMYSQSGRSGTDALMKSAAHVMSLHSVGILIGDEVQNLANSPKGSQTLMTELVSACNITKVPTLFVGTNKAIKILGIEFRQARRSSGFGLAPWDRLQPGTAAEPDEWDVFLEILWQFQWMKRPVALTPLLAHYMYDASQGVIDLAIKLFVSAQARAMWDGSETLTPELLQDVYRKEFQLLHPMISALRDDDFEMLAKYDDIAPLNFKEHLDSVRRKIDRMTSPLYGVKASDPTFTPRLASSLESVGIEAEEANRLAENFAAETPGANLADGIKQVVAEFTKPKPVKARGKGKVVVELPVDRFDERPNDYRRAIAHAKTSNVTVLHQLKSLGMAPQLEDVLEI
;
A
#
# COMPACT_ATOMS: atom_id res chain seq x y z
N MET A 1 10.50 -27.99 -39.71
CA MET A 1 9.07 -27.65 -39.57
C MET A 1 8.96 -26.83 -38.29
N ASN A 2 8.61 -25.55 -38.37
CA ASN A 2 8.35 -24.78 -37.15
C ASN A 2 7.09 -25.36 -36.52
N HIS A 3 7.23 -26.00 -35.35
CA HIS A 3 6.07 -26.27 -34.50
C HIS A 3 5.31 -24.95 -34.30
N PRO A 4 3.98 -24.93 -34.18
CA PRO A 4 3.29 -23.72 -33.75
C PRO A 4 3.69 -23.41 -32.30
N LEU A 5 4.02 -22.15 -32.00
CA LEU A 5 4.24 -21.70 -30.63
C LEU A 5 2.95 -21.91 -29.83
N PRO A 6 3.03 -22.48 -28.63
CA PRO A 6 1.84 -22.93 -27.94
C PRO A 6 1.12 -21.78 -27.19
N SER A 7 1.74 -20.61 -27.00
CA SER A 7 1.11 -19.40 -26.46
C SER A 7 1.76 -18.11 -27.00
N ALA A 8 1.04 -16.99 -26.96
CA ALA A 8 1.56 -15.65 -27.31
C ALA A 8 2.72 -15.19 -26.41
N GLN A 9 2.92 -15.84 -25.26
CA GLN A 9 3.97 -15.51 -24.29
C GLN A 9 5.25 -16.34 -24.47
N THR A 10 5.24 -17.33 -25.37
CA THR A 10 6.37 -18.22 -25.63
C THR A 10 7.16 -17.74 -26.85
N VAL A 11 8.49 -17.67 -26.74
CA VAL A 11 9.39 -17.37 -27.86
C VAL A 11 10.29 -18.57 -28.17
N TYR A 12 10.77 -18.69 -29.42
CA TYR A 12 11.81 -19.67 -29.74
C TYR A 12 13.16 -19.23 -29.20
N ALA A 13 13.93 -20.19 -28.69
CA ALA A 13 15.31 -19.95 -28.28
C ALA A 13 16.14 -19.43 -29.45
N GLN A 14 16.83 -18.31 -29.22
CA GLN A 14 17.86 -17.79 -30.11
C GLN A 14 19.17 -17.80 -29.35
N TYR A 15 20.11 -18.66 -29.75
CA TYR A 15 21.36 -18.87 -29.02
C TYR A 15 22.40 -17.84 -29.42
N LEU A 16 22.81 -17.02 -28.46
CA LEU A 16 23.87 -16.02 -28.61
C LEU A 16 25.16 -16.54 -27.99
N GLU A 17 26.26 -16.50 -28.74
CA GLU A 17 27.57 -16.93 -28.26
C GLU A 17 28.01 -16.12 -27.04
N GLN A 18 28.37 -16.81 -25.96
CA GLN A 18 28.79 -16.17 -24.71
C GLN A 18 30.31 -15.96 -24.70
N ARG A 19 30.76 -14.78 -24.26
CA ARG A 19 32.19 -14.51 -24.09
C ARG A 19 32.77 -15.16 -22.84
N LEU A 20 31.98 -15.21 -21.76
CA LEU A 20 32.42 -15.70 -20.45
C LEU A 20 32.53 -17.23 -20.45
N PRO A 21 33.68 -17.81 -20.06
CA PRO A 21 33.90 -19.26 -20.12
C PRO A 21 32.84 -20.10 -19.40
N GLN A 22 32.39 -19.64 -18.24
CA GLN A 22 31.38 -20.34 -17.43
C GLN A 22 29.96 -20.33 -18.03
N PHE A 23 29.70 -19.47 -19.02
CA PHE A 23 28.39 -19.36 -19.70
C PHE A 23 28.38 -20.03 -21.07
N LYS A 24 29.55 -20.34 -21.63
CA LYS A 24 29.69 -20.98 -22.95
C LYS A 24 29.10 -22.39 -22.96
N GLY A 25 28.38 -22.73 -24.02
CA GLY A 25 27.83 -24.06 -24.25
C GLY A 25 26.62 -24.39 -23.37
N ASN A 26 26.09 -23.42 -22.61
CA ASN A 26 24.88 -23.61 -21.84
C ASN A 26 23.68 -23.01 -22.60
N PRO A 27 22.80 -23.84 -23.20
CA PRO A 27 21.71 -23.36 -24.03
C PRO A 27 20.72 -22.49 -23.26
N LEU A 28 20.59 -22.68 -21.94
CA LEU A 28 19.71 -21.88 -21.08
C LEU A 28 20.25 -20.46 -20.86
N ILE A 29 21.56 -20.25 -20.95
CA ILE A 29 22.18 -18.92 -20.82
C ILE A 29 22.29 -18.24 -22.18
N GLU A 30 22.66 -19.00 -23.21
CA GLU A 30 22.79 -18.53 -24.58
C GLU A 30 21.46 -18.03 -25.15
N ALA A 31 20.33 -18.60 -24.72
CA ALA A 31 19.00 -18.16 -25.14
C ALA A 31 18.47 -16.91 -24.41
N LEU A 32 19.14 -16.46 -23.33
CA LEU A 32 18.72 -15.24 -22.63
C LEU A 32 19.10 -13.99 -23.45
N PRO A 33 18.26 -12.94 -23.43
CA PRO A 33 18.64 -11.65 -24.00
C PRO A 33 19.92 -11.13 -23.32
N PRO A 34 20.78 -10.37 -24.00
CA PRO A 34 21.98 -9.80 -23.40
C PRO A 34 21.61 -8.87 -22.22
N PRO A 35 22.48 -8.73 -21.19
CA PRO A 35 22.23 -7.77 -20.11
C PRO A 35 22.05 -6.37 -20.70
N MET A 36 21.07 -5.64 -20.18
CA MET A 36 20.77 -4.28 -20.65
C MET A 36 21.98 -3.35 -20.50
N THR A 37 22.17 -2.41 -21.41
CA THR A 37 23.16 -1.33 -21.22
C THR A 37 22.70 -0.37 -20.12
N ASN A 38 23.58 0.51 -19.62
CA ASN A 38 23.16 1.49 -18.61
C ASN A 38 22.05 2.40 -19.14
N GLN A 39 22.17 2.86 -20.39
CA GLN A 39 21.12 3.62 -21.07
C GLN A 39 19.83 2.82 -21.22
N GLY A 40 19.91 1.54 -21.61
CA GLY A 40 18.72 0.69 -21.74
C GLY A 40 18.02 0.45 -20.40
N LEU A 41 18.76 0.31 -19.31
CA LEU A 41 18.19 0.24 -17.96
C LEU A 41 17.49 1.54 -17.58
N GLU A 42 18.12 2.68 -17.83
CA GLU A 42 17.54 3.99 -17.56
C GLU A 42 16.23 4.18 -18.33
N GLU A 43 16.21 3.90 -19.63
CA GLU A 43 15.00 3.98 -20.46
C GLU A 43 13.88 3.02 -19.99
N SER A 44 14.23 1.78 -19.64
CA SER A 44 13.27 0.75 -19.21
C SER A 44 12.62 1.06 -17.86
N LEU A 45 13.42 1.59 -16.94
CA LEU A 45 13.01 1.93 -15.58
C LEU A 45 12.31 3.30 -15.50
N THR A 46 12.55 4.19 -16.46
CA THR A 46 11.96 5.53 -16.46
C THR A 46 10.46 5.46 -16.74
N LEU A 47 9.69 6.09 -15.86
CA LEU A 47 8.30 6.39 -16.07
C LEU A 47 8.02 7.82 -15.68
N MET A 48 7.69 8.61 -16.69
CA MET A 48 7.33 10.01 -16.52
C MET A 48 5.88 10.20 -16.96
N PRO A 49 5.10 11.02 -16.25
CA PRO A 49 3.77 11.40 -16.74
C PRO A 49 3.90 12.25 -18.01
N ASP A 50 2.89 12.16 -18.88
CA ASP A 50 2.83 12.99 -20.07
C ASP A 50 2.43 14.43 -19.71
N PHE A 51 3.44 15.27 -19.46
CA PHE A 51 3.26 16.62 -18.96
C PHE A 51 3.63 17.67 -20.00
N HIS A 52 2.71 18.63 -20.17
CA HIS A 52 2.93 19.83 -20.96
C HIS A 52 2.42 21.06 -20.22
N GLU A 53 3.13 22.18 -20.30
CA GLU A 53 2.75 23.41 -19.58
C GLU A 53 1.38 23.95 -20.02
N SER A 54 0.99 23.72 -21.27
CA SER A 54 -0.34 24.08 -21.80
C SER A 54 -1.48 23.38 -21.05
N GLN A 55 -1.23 22.22 -20.43
CA GLN A 55 -2.21 21.49 -19.63
C GLN A 55 -2.63 22.25 -18.37
N ARG A 56 -1.81 23.21 -17.90
CA ARG A 56 -2.16 24.07 -16.75
C ARG A 56 -3.38 24.96 -17.05
N ALA A 57 -3.67 25.23 -18.33
CA ALA A 57 -4.83 25.99 -18.76
C ALA A 57 -6.11 25.15 -18.89
N TRP A 58 -6.01 23.82 -18.77
CA TRP A 58 -7.17 22.93 -18.88
C TRP A 58 -8.17 23.11 -17.72
N PRO A 59 -9.42 22.66 -17.89
CA PRO A 59 -10.38 22.57 -16.79
C PRO A 59 -9.80 21.83 -15.57
N ALA A 60 -10.17 22.26 -14.37
CA ALA A 60 -9.66 21.66 -13.13
C ALA A 60 -9.94 20.15 -13.05
N ALA A 61 -11.08 19.68 -13.55
CA ALA A 61 -11.42 18.26 -13.58
C ALA A 61 -10.41 17.44 -14.39
N ASP A 62 -9.99 17.92 -15.55
CA ASP A 62 -9.03 17.23 -16.42
C ASP A 62 -7.63 17.23 -15.80
N ARG A 63 -7.24 18.37 -15.19
CA ARG A 63 -5.97 18.50 -14.46
C ARG A 63 -5.88 17.56 -13.26
N LEU A 64 -6.98 17.34 -12.56
CA LEU A 64 -7.07 16.35 -11.47
C LEU A 64 -6.87 14.92 -11.99
N MET A 65 -7.42 14.57 -13.15
CA MET A 65 -7.17 13.26 -13.76
C MET A 65 -5.70 13.08 -14.15
N MET A 66 -5.04 14.15 -14.59
CA MET A 66 -3.60 14.09 -14.89
C MET A 66 -2.76 13.79 -13.64
N LEU A 67 -3.18 14.21 -12.44
CA LEU A 67 -2.47 13.85 -11.20
C LEU A 67 -2.44 12.33 -10.95
N GLU A 68 -3.41 11.56 -11.46
CA GLU A 68 -3.40 10.09 -11.40
C GLU A 68 -2.22 9.47 -12.14
N THR A 69 -1.66 10.15 -13.13
CA THR A 69 -0.51 9.63 -13.88
C THR A 69 0.77 9.59 -13.03
N LEU A 70 0.87 10.42 -11.97
CA LEU A 70 2.00 10.43 -11.05
C LEU A 70 2.12 9.15 -10.21
N GLN A 71 1.07 8.32 -10.12
CA GLN A 71 1.15 7.02 -9.45
C GLN A 71 2.18 6.08 -10.10
N ASN A 72 2.41 6.26 -11.40
CA ASN A 72 3.37 5.48 -12.17
C ASN A 72 4.73 6.17 -12.26
N PHE A 73 4.94 7.31 -11.59
CA PHE A 73 6.19 8.04 -11.66
C PHE A 73 7.34 7.20 -11.09
N MET A 74 8.37 6.97 -11.90
CA MET A 74 9.57 6.25 -11.51
C MET A 74 10.78 6.89 -12.20
N MET A 75 11.75 7.31 -11.39
CA MET A 75 13.03 7.82 -11.88
C MET A 75 14.13 6.81 -11.54
N PRO A 76 14.93 6.36 -12.53
CA PRO A 76 16.03 5.43 -12.29
C PRO A 76 17.09 6.05 -11.37
N MET A 77 17.55 5.28 -10.39
CA MET A 77 18.55 5.68 -9.40
C MET A 77 19.65 4.62 -9.36
N ASN A 78 20.76 4.89 -8.68
CA ASN A 78 21.88 3.95 -8.59
C ASN A 78 21.43 2.59 -8.04
N ARG A 79 20.65 2.62 -6.95
CA ARG A 79 20.04 1.42 -6.33
C ARG A 79 19.24 0.57 -7.33
N HIS A 80 18.48 1.19 -8.24
CA HIS A 80 17.70 0.49 -9.26
C HIS A 80 18.63 -0.27 -10.22
N ARG A 81 19.69 0.38 -10.67
CA ARG A 81 20.69 -0.21 -11.57
C ARG A 81 21.43 -1.37 -10.90
N GLU A 82 21.85 -1.19 -9.66
CA GLU A 82 22.54 -2.23 -8.88
C GLU A 82 21.66 -3.48 -8.71
N LEU A 83 20.37 -3.30 -8.38
CA LEU A 83 19.42 -4.41 -8.26
C LEU A 83 19.24 -5.15 -9.60
N CYS A 84 19.01 -4.44 -10.70
CA CYS A 84 18.86 -5.08 -12.02
C CYS A 84 20.13 -5.86 -12.42
N ARG A 85 21.32 -5.33 -12.14
CA ARG A 85 22.60 -6.03 -12.38
C ARG A 85 22.75 -7.28 -11.52
N ALA A 86 22.39 -7.18 -10.25
CA ALA A 86 22.40 -8.32 -9.34
C ALA A 86 21.41 -9.40 -9.79
N LEU A 87 20.20 -9.02 -10.24
CA LEU A 87 19.20 -9.93 -10.80
C LEU A 87 19.69 -10.65 -12.06
N ASP A 88 20.30 -9.93 -13.01
CA ASP A 88 20.91 -10.54 -14.20
C ASP A 88 22.03 -11.53 -13.84
N SER A 89 22.86 -11.18 -12.86
CA SER A 89 23.94 -12.04 -12.36
C SER A 89 23.39 -13.29 -11.67
N LEU A 90 22.38 -13.14 -10.81
CA LEU A 90 21.68 -14.23 -10.13
C LEU A 90 21.06 -15.20 -11.14
N LEU A 91 20.32 -14.68 -12.12
CA LEU A 91 19.70 -15.47 -13.17
C LEU A 91 20.71 -16.33 -13.93
N ARG A 92 21.79 -15.72 -14.42
CA ARG A 92 22.80 -16.42 -15.23
C ARG A 92 23.64 -17.38 -14.41
N SER A 93 24.06 -16.99 -13.21
CA SER A 93 24.82 -17.85 -12.30
C SER A 93 24.01 -19.08 -11.88
N GLY A 94 22.70 -18.92 -11.69
CA GLY A 94 21.78 -20.03 -11.44
C GLY A 94 21.80 -21.11 -12.51
N TYR A 95 22.07 -20.77 -13.77
CA TYR A 95 22.09 -21.76 -14.85
C TYR A 95 23.40 -22.54 -15.02
N VAL A 96 24.53 -22.04 -14.53
CA VAL A 96 25.88 -22.61 -14.78
C VAL A 96 25.94 -24.11 -14.44
N GLY A 97 25.31 -24.52 -13.34
CA GLY A 97 25.28 -25.92 -12.90
C GLY A 97 24.09 -26.76 -13.36
N ARG A 98 23.26 -26.22 -14.28
CA ARG A 98 21.94 -26.77 -14.67
C ARG A 98 21.77 -26.90 -16.19
N ALA A 99 22.88 -26.94 -16.93
CA ALA A 99 22.84 -27.11 -18.37
C ALA A 99 22.12 -28.43 -18.74
N PRO A 100 21.10 -28.43 -19.60
CA PRO A 100 20.33 -29.61 -19.97
C PRO A 100 21.21 -30.72 -20.55
N LYS A 101 20.81 -31.99 -20.33
CA LYS A 101 21.53 -33.18 -20.85
C LYS A 101 23.00 -33.29 -20.37
N THR A 102 23.31 -32.71 -19.21
CA THR A 102 24.62 -32.86 -18.55
C THR A 102 24.51 -33.70 -17.28
N PRO A 103 25.64 -34.24 -16.75
CA PRO A 103 25.64 -34.91 -15.45
C PRO A 103 25.10 -34.04 -14.31
N GLY A 104 25.27 -32.71 -14.39
CA GLY A 104 24.74 -31.77 -13.40
C GLY A 104 23.21 -31.72 -13.38
N ASP A 105 22.57 -31.69 -14.56
CA ASP A 105 21.10 -31.73 -14.72
C ASP A 105 20.55 -33.08 -14.22
N ALA A 106 21.18 -34.20 -14.59
CA ALA A 106 20.77 -35.53 -14.13
C ALA A 106 20.88 -35.69 -12.60
N ALA A 107 21.95 -35.16 -11.99
CA ALA A 107 22.15 -35.22 -10.54
C ALA A 107 21.04 -34.50 -9.76
N ILE A 108 20.48 -33.40 -10.31
CA ILE A 108 19.37 -32.68 -9.68
C ILE A 108 18.11 -33.56 -9.64
N PHE A 109 17.76 -34.19 -10.78
CA PHE A 109 16.60 -35.09 -10.84
C PHE A 109 16.78 -36.32 -9.95
N GLN A 110 17.99 -36.88 -9.90
CA GLN A 110 18.30 -37.99 -9.00
C GLN A 110 18.13 -37.60 -7.53
N ALA A 111 18.68 -36.45 -7.12
CA ALA A 111 18.55 -35.96 -5.74
C ALA A 111 17.07 -35.72 -5.34
N LEU A 112 16.26 -35.18 -6.25
CA LEU A 112 14.81 -35.02 -6.03
C LEU A 112 14.10 -36.38 -5.90
N TYR A 113 14.45 -37.34 -6.75
CA TYR A 113 13.88 -38.70 -6.70
C TYR A 113 14.24 -39.42 -5.40
N ASP A 114 15.51 -39.39 -5.00
CA ASP A 114 15.99 -40.04 -3.77
C ASP A 114 15.26 -39.49 -2.54
N LYS A 115 15.09 -38.16 -2.45
CA LYS A 115 14.28 -37.52 -1.39
C LYS A 115 12.80 -37.88 -1.45
N GLN A 116 12.26 -38.12 -2.65
CA GLN A 116 10.88 -38.56 -2.78
C GLN A 116 10.73 -40.00 -2.28
N MET A 117 11.65 -40.90 -2.64
CA MET A 117 11.64 -42.30 -2.22
C MET A 117 11.91 -42.49 -0.73
N ALA A 118 12.79 -41.69 -0.14
CA ALA A 118 13.11 -41.75 1.29
C ALA A 118 11.98 -41.23 2.20
N GLY A 119 10.97 -40.55 1.65
CA GLY A 119 9.91 -39.93 2.44
C GLY A 119 10.35 -38.74 3.29
N GLU A 120 11.63 -38.34 3.22
CA GLU A 120 12.22 -37.25 4.00
C GLU A 120 11.67 -35.88 3.59
N SER A 121 11.35 -35.03 4.55
CA SER A 121 10.94 -33.66 4.28
C SER A 121 12.14 -32.81 3.81
N PHE A 122 11.87 -31.70 3.12
CA PHE A 122 12.94 -30.73 2.85
C PHE A 122 13.50 -30.10 4.13
N SER A 123 12.72 -30.07 5.22
CA SER A 123 13.09 -29.47 6.50
C SER A 123 14.16 -30.25 7.29
N GLN A 124 14.33 -31.55 7.06
CA GLN A 124 15.32 -32.38 7.77
C GLN A 124 16.79 -32.17 7.32
N ALA A 125 17.03 -31.44 6.22
CA ALA A 125 18.37 -31.20 5.68
C ALA A 125 18.98 -29.83 6.06
N ALA A 126 18.36 -29.10 7.00
CA ALA A 126 18.60 -27.68 7.23
C ALA A 126 19.75 -27.34 8.21
N ASP A 127 20.81 -28.14 8.26
CA ASP A 127 22.00 -27.82 9.06
C ASP A 127 22.95 -26.79 8.38
N SER A 128 22.67 -26.37 7.14
CA SER A 128 23.47 -25.33 6.49
C SER A 128 22.95 -23.93 6.86
N ARG A 129 23.58 -23.31 7.87
CA ARG A 129 23.50 -21.86 8.08
C ARG A 129 23.94 -21.19 6.77
N THR A 130 23.07 -20.37 6.19
CA THR A 130 23.18 -19.66 4.89
C THR A 130 23.21 -20.52 3.62
N SER A 131 22.09 -20.51 2.88
CA SER A 131 22.05 -20.92 1.47
C SER A 131 22.81 -19.89 0.62
N GLN A 132 23.84 -20.34 -0.09
CA GLN A 132 24.62 -19.51 -1.00
C GLN A 132 23.81 -18.97 -2.21
N LEU A 133 22.58 -19.48 -2.42
CA LEU A 133 21.72 -19.17 -3.57
C LEU A 133 20.47 -18.35 -3.20
N SER A 134 20.26 -18.03 -1.92
CA SER A 134 19.17 -17.16 -1.48
C SER A 134 19.65 -15.73 -1.22
N SER A 135 18.99 -14.74 -1.81
CA SER A 135 19.20 -13.31 -1.55
C SER A 135 17.90 -12.67 -1.06
N ALA A 136 18.01 -11.58 -0.31
CA ALA A 136 16.85 -10.83 0.17
C ALA A 136 16.99 -9.34 -0.17
N LEU A 137 15.93 -8.77 -0.73
CA LEU A 137 15.73 -7.34 -0.94
C LEU A 137 14.73 -6.84 0.10
N ILE A 138 15.27 -6.35 1.21
CA ILE A 138 14.49 -5.84 2.33
C ILE A 138 14.57 -4.32 2.36
N GLY A 139 13.41 -3.68 2.55
CA GLY A 139 13.35 -2.23 2.63
C GLY A 139 12.03 -1.67 3.10
N VAL A 140 11.96 -0.36 3.25
CA VAL A 140 10.72 0.34 3.60
C VAL A 140 9.69 0.14 2.48
N SER A 141 8.42 0.02 2.86
CA SER A 141 7.31 -0.06 1.88
C SER A 141 7.20 1.24 1.07
N GLY A 142 6.71 1.19 -0.15
CA GLY A 142 6.57 2.40 -0.99
C GLY A 142 7.87 2.96 -1.59
N MET A 143 8.98 2.20 -1.55
CA MET A 143 10.27 2.57 -2.16
C MET A 143 10.49 2.01 -3.58
N GLY A 144 9.48 1.45 -4.23
CA GLY A 144 9.58 0.95 -5.62
C GLY A 144 10.30 -0.39 -5.81
N LYS A 145 10.41 -1.23 -4.77
CA LYS A 145 11.05 -2.57 -4.82
C LYS A 145 10.41 -3.47 -5.89
N THR A 146 9.13 -3.78 -5.71
CA THR A 146 8.33 -4.63 -6.61
C THR A 146 8.28 -4.05 -8.01
N THR A 147 8.04 -2.74 -8.15
CA THR A 147 8.02 -2.06 -9.45
C THR A 147 9.35 -2.21 -10.20
N THR A 148 10.48 -2.10 -9.52
CA THR A 148 11.81 -2.30 -10.14
C THR A 148 12.00 -3.73 -10.62
N VAL A 149 11.57 -4.72 -9.82
CA VAL A 149 11.63 -6.14 -10.18
C VAL A 149 10.74 -6.43 -11.39
N GLU A 150 9.49 -5.95 -11.39
CA GLU A 150 8.55 -6.14 -12.50
C GLU A 150 9.06 -5.52 -13.81
N ARG A 151 9.68 -4.34 -13.72
CA ARG A 151 10.31 -3.66 -14.86
C ARG A 151 11.46 -4.47 -15.44
N TRP A 152 12.32 -5.03 -14.59
CA TRP A 152 13.37 -5.95 -15.04
C TRP A 152 12.78 -7.21 -15.68
N LEU A 153 11.74 -7.80 -15.08
CA LEU A 153 11.02 -8.97 -15.62
C LEU A 153 10.31 -8.68 -16.95
N ALA A 154 9.99 -7.43 -17.26
CA ALA A 154 9.39 -7.04 -18.53
C ALA A 154 10.40 -7.10 -19.69
N HIS A 155 11.71 -7.02 -19.41
CA HIS A 155 12.76 -7.17 -20.41
C HIS A 155 13.03 -8.64 -20.78
N LEU A 156 12.64 -9.57 -19.91
CA LEU A 156 12.84 -11.00 -20.13
C LEU A 156 11.64 -11.63 -20.86
N PRO A 157 11.87 -12.57 -21.80
CA PRO A 157 10.80 -13.40 -22.31
C PRO A 157 10.18 -14.22 -21.19
N LYS A 158 8.85 -14.37 -21.20
CA LYS A 158 8.14 -15.12 -20.15
C LYS A 158 8.44 -16.62 -20.21
N VAL A 159 8.44 -17.17 -21.43
CA VAL A 159 8.82 -18.56 -21.68
C VAL A 159 9.67 -18.64 -22.95
N ILE A 160 10.76 -19.38 -22.88
CA ILE A 160 11.62 -19.71 -24.03
C ILE A 160 11.45 -21.19 -24.33
N TYR A 161 11.09 -21.55 -25.55
CA TYR A 161 11.04 -22.94 -25.99
C TYR A 161 12.31 -23.28 -26.79
N HIS A 162 12.98 -24.36 -26.40
CA HIS A 162 14.17 -24.88 -27.05
C HIS A 162 13.83 -26.12 -27.89
N PRO A 163 13.76 -26.02 -29.23
CA PRO A 163 13.43 -27.15 -30.09
C PRO A 163 14.46 -28.28 -29.99
N ASP A 164 15.75 -27.98 -29.91
CA ASP A 164 16.82 -28.99 -29.98
C ASP A 164 16.86 -29.93 -28.75
N ILE A 165 16.42 -29.41 -27.61
CA ILE A 165 16.34 -30.17 -26.35
C ILE A 165 14.91 -30.45 -25.92
N HIS A 166 13.91 -30.00 -26.69
CA HIS A 166 12.47 -30.15 -26.43
C HIS A 166 12.09 -29.73 -25.01
N ARG A 167 12.62 -28.59 -24.55
CA ARG A 167 12.45 -28.10 -23.18
C ARG A 167 11.92 -26.67 -23.18
N TYR A 168 11.00 -26.38 -22.25
CA TYR A 168 10.60 -25.02 -21.93
C TYR A 168 11.51 -24.48 -20.83
N GLN A 169 11.95 -23.24 -21.00
CA GLN A 169 12.71 -22.48 -20.03
C GLN A 169 11.84 -21.32 -19.55
N ILE A 170 11.69 -21.19 -18.24
CA ILE A 170 11.08 -20.02 -17.59
C ILE A 170 12.21 -19.20 -16.98
N PRO A 171 12.64 -18.06 -17.59
CA PRO A 171 13.77 -17.29 -17.06
C PRO A 171 13.55 -16.83 -15.62
N ALA A 172 12.34 -16.37 -15.27
CA ALA A 172 12.04 -15.93 -13.92
C ALA A 172 10.60 -16.30 -13.55
N LEU A 173 10.43 -16.81 -12.33
CA LEU A 173 9.14 -17.13 -11.74
C LEU A 173 8.90 -16.17 -10.57
N HIS A 174 7.99 -15.21 -10.76
CA HIS A 174 7.61 -14.24 -9.73
C HIS A 174 6.28 -14.65 -9.10
N ILE A 175 6.29 -14.81 -7.79
CA ILE A 175 5.15 -15.24 -6.97
C ILE A 175 5.01 -14.32 -5.75
N GLU A 176 3.77 -14.05 -5.37
CA GLU A 176 3.46 -13.40 -4.11
C GLU A 176 3.38 -14.45 -2.98
N MET A 177 3.95 -14.14 -1.82
CA MET A 177 3.94 -15.05 -0.68
C MET A 177 2.53 -15.14 -0.06
N PRO A 178 2.03 -16.36 0.24
CA PRO A 178 0.66 -16.54 0.72
C PRO A 178 0.43 -15.94 2.11
N SER A 179 -0.68 -15.20 2.27
CA SER A 179 -1.08 -14.53 3.52
C SER A 179 -1.38 -15.47 4.68
N ASP A 180 -1.85 -16.68 4.39
CA ASP A 180 -2.31 -17.59 5.42
C ASP A 180 -1.16 -18.22 6.22
N GLY A 181 0.08 -18.22 5.69
CA GLY A 181 1.32 -18.69 6.36
C GLY A 181 1.28 -20.09 6.99
N ARG A 182 0.16 -20.82 6.84
CA ARG A 182 -0.23 -22.01 7.61
C ARG A 182 0.16 -23.31 6.92
N SER A 183 0.52 -23.30 5.62
CA SER A 183 0.84 -24.53 4.90
C SER A 183 1.78 -24.32 3.72
N SER A 184 2.77 -25.21 3.57
CA SER A 184 3.66 -25.32 2.42
C SER A 184 2.92 -25.61 1.14
N ASN A 185 1.67 -26.07 1.29
CA ASN A 185 0.75 -26.20 0.20
C ASN A 185 0.42 -24.89 -0.48
N GLY A 186 0.26 -23.78 0.24
CA GLY A 186 -0.11 -22.50 -0.37
C GLY A 186 0.98 -22.00 -1.32
N LEU A 187 2.24 -22.08 -0.88
CA LEU A 187 3.40 -21.69 -1.67
C LEU A 187 3.65 -22.65 -2.84
N ALA A 188 3.66 -23.96 -2.58
CA ALA A 188 3.84 -24.96 -3.63
C ALA A 188 2.71 -24.88 -4.67
N THR A 189 1.48 -24.66 -4.24
CA THR A 189 0.33 -24.39 -5.10
C THR A 189 0.54 -23.13 -5.94
N GLY A 190 0.99 -22.03 -5.32
CA GLY A 190 1.29 -20.79 -6.03
C GLY A 190 2.33 -20.96 -7.12
N ILE A 191 3.41 -21.71 -6.84
CA ILE A 191 4.43 -22.07 -7.83
C ILE A 191 3.82 -22.87 -8.99
N LEU A 192 3.09 -23.94 -8.68
CA LEU A 192 2.49 -24.81 -9.71
C LEU A 192 1.47 -24.05 -10.57
N HIS A 193 0.62 -23.23 -9.93
CA HIS A 193 -0.36 -22.39 -10.62
C HIS A 193 0.31 -21.36 -11.53
N LYS A 194 1.38 -20.71 -11.08
CA LYS A 194 2.11 -19.73 -11.89
C LYS A 194 2.80 -20.39 -13.08
N ILE A 195 3.31 -21.61 -12.93
CA ILE A 195 3.85 -22.39 -14.04
C ILE A 195 2.73 -22.78 -15.02
N ASP A 196 1.56 -23.19 -14.53
CA ASP A 196 0.39 -23.50 -15.38
C ASP A 196 -0.15 -22.29 -16.15
N GLU A 197 -0.06 -21.09 -15.58
CA GLU A 197 -0.40 -19.84 -16.27
C GLU A 197 0.55 -19.54 -17.43
N LEU A 198 1.85 -19.82 -17.25
CA LEU A 198 2.88 -19.57 -18.25
C LEU A 198 2.90 -20.63 -19.36
N LEU A 199 2.60 -21.88 -19.01
CA LEU A 199 2.72 -23.01 -19.91
C LEU A 199 1.35 -23.49 -20.44
N PRO A 200 1.09 -23.29 -21.74
CA PRO A 200 -0.17 -23.72 -22.36
C PRO A 200 -0.37 -25.24 -22.28
N GLY A 201 -1.54 -25.65 -21.77
CA GLY A 201 -1.94 -27.05 -21.70
C GLY A 201 -1.35 -27.84 -20.54
N SER A 202 -0.53 -27.23 -19.68
CA SER A 202 -0.13 -27.88 -18.44
C SER A 202 -1.27 -27.83 -17.41
N ASN A 203 -1.24 -28.77 -16.48
CA ASN A 203 -2.24 -28.88 -15.43
C ASN A 203 -1.62 -29.44 -14.15
N TYR A 204 -0.41 -28.98 -13.85
CA TYR A 204 0.38 -29.47 -12.73
C TYR A 204 -0.33 -29.24 -11.41
N TYR A 205 -1.02 -28.11 -11.26
CA TYR A 205 -1.84 -27.83 -10.09
C TYR A 205 -2.88 -28.92 -9.87
N LYS A 206 -3.69 -29.26 -10.88
CA LYS A 206 -4.70 -30.33 -10.75
C LYS A 206 -4.06 -31.69 -10.53
N MET A 207 -3.00 -32.00 -11.28
CA MET A 207 -2.30 -33.28 -11.22
C MET A 207 -1.78 -33.57 -9.80
N TYR A 208 -1.12 -32.60 -9.18
CA TYR A 208 -0.44 -32.78 -7.90
C TYR A 208 -1.29 -32.37 -6.67
N SER A 209 -2.20 -31.40 -6.80
CA SER A 209 -3.01 -30.88 -5.70
C SER A 209 -4.35 -31.61 -5.52
N GLN A 210 -5.03 -32.01 -6.60
CA GLN A 210 -6.42 -32.52 -6.53
C GLN A 210 -6.56 -34.06 -6.53
N SER A 211 -5.50 -34.81 -6.80
CA SER A 211 -5.56 -36.29 -6.92
C SER A 211 -5.59 -37.06 -5.57
N GLY A 212 -5.82 -36.38 -4.44
CA GLY A 212 -6.10 -37.01 -3.13
C GLY A 212 -4.95 -37.83 -2.51
N ARG A 213 -3.72 -37.75 -3.03
CA ARG A 213 -2.60 -38.65 -2.66
C ARG A 213 -1.40 -38.00 -1.97
N SER A 214 -1.42 -36.70 -1.70
CA SER A 214 -0.20 -35.98 -1.33
C SER A 214 -0.35 -35.30 0.03
N GLY A 215 0.43 -35.74 1.02
CA GLY A 215 0.69 -34.94 2.23
C GLY A 215 1.40 -33.63 1.88
N THR A 216 1.43 -32.66 2.81
CA THR A 216 2.02 -31.32 2.62
C THR A 216 3.42 -31.34 2.00
N ASP A 217 4.26 -32.27 2.44
CA ASP A 217 5.66 -32.40 2.03
C ASP A 217 5.82 -32.92 0.60
N ALA A 218 4.82 -33.64 0.08
CA ALA A 218 4.85 -34.16 -1.28
C ALA A 218 4.62 -33.05 -2.32
N LEU A 219 3.84 -32.01 -1.98
CA LEU A 219 3.52 -30.95 -2.94
C LEU A 219 4.72 -30.04 -3.24
N MET A 220 5.51 -29.69 -2.22
CA MET A 220 6.74 -28.90 -2.43
C MET A 220 7.77 -29.67 -3.26
N LYS A 221 7.86 -31.00 -3.10
CA LYS A 221 8.71 -31.85 -3.95
C LYS A 221 8.25 -31.83 -5.41
N SER A 222 6.94 -31.91 -5.63
CA SER A 222 6.37 -31.77 -6.97
C SER A 222 6.66 -30.37 -7.57
N ALA A 223 6.51 -29.30 -6.79
CA ALA A 223 6.84 -27.95 -7.24
C ALA A 223 8.33 -27.83 -7.62
N ALA A 224 9.25 -28.31 -6.78
CA ALA A 224 10.69 -28.33 -7.06
C ALA A 224 11.04 -29.14 -8.33
N HIS A 225 10.37 -30.28 -8.52
CA HIS A 225 10.51 -31.10 -9.72
C HIS A 225 10.04 -30.36 -10.98
N VAL A 226 8.85 -29.75 -10.93
CA VAL A 226 8.28 -29.00 -12.06
C VAL A 226 9.14 -27.76 -12.38
N MET A 227 9.67 -27.06 -11.38
CA MET A 227 10.62 -25.96 -11.58
C MET A 227 11.89 -26.41 -12.32
N SER A 228 12.41 -27.59 -11.96
CA SER A 228 13.60 -28.16 -12.62
C SER A 228 13.28 -28.61 -14.06
N LEU A 229 12.11 -29.23 -14.26
CA LEU A 229 11.61 -29.66 -15.56
C LEU A 229 11.55 -28.50 -16.56
N HIS A 230 11.06 -27.34 -16.11
CA HIS A 230 10.91 -26.12 -16.93
C HIS A 230 12.06 -25.14 -16.80
N SER A 231 13.22 -25.61 -16.30
CA SER A 231 14.45 -24.82 -16.21
C SER A 231 14.24 -23.41 -15.65
N VAL A 232 13.49 -23.31 -14.54
CA VAL A 232 13.20 -22.03 -13.89
C VAL A 232 14.51 -21.35 -13.51
N GLY A 233 14.76 -20.15 -14.05
CA GLY A 233 16.03 -19.45 -13.90
C GLY A 233 16.25 -18.86 -12.52
N ILE A 234 15.31 -18.06 -12.06
CA ILE A 234 15.27 -17.48 -10.71
C ILE A 234 13.85 -17.56 -10.16
N LEU A 235 13.73 -17.84 -8.86
CA LEU A 235 12.47 -17.71 -8.12
C LEU A 235 12.45 -16.37 -7.38
N ILE A 236 11.41 -15.57 -7.57
CA ILE A 236 11.21 -14.31 -6.85
C ILE A 236 9.98 -14.46 -5.98
N GLY A 237 10.20 -14.45 -4.68
CA GLY A 237 9.16 -14.45 -3.66
C GLY A 237 8.92 -13.06 -3.12
N ASP A 238 7.83 -12.43 -3.56
CA ASP A 238 7.46 -11.08 -3.15
C ASP A 238 6.57 -11.07 -1.89
N GLU A 239 6.48 -9.92 -1.24
CA GLU A 239 5.64 -9.71 -0.05
C GLU A 239 5.89 -10.73 1.07
N VAL A 240 7.17 -11.07 1.33
CA VAL A 240 7.57 -12.11 2.30
C VAL A 240 7.00 -11.87 3.71
N GLN A 241 6.73 -10.62 4.07
CA GLN A 241 6.07 -10.27 5.31
C GLN A 241 4.67 -10.88 5.47
N ASN A 242 4.00 -11.28 4.38
CA ASN A 242 2.71 -11.99 4.43
C ASN A 242 2.80 -13.28 5.25
N LEU A 243 3.99 -13.88 5.34
CA LEU A 243 4.24 -15.07 6.16
C LEU A 243 4.26 -14.76 7.67
N ALA A 244 4.38 -13.49 8.09
CA ALA A 244 4.43 -13.10 9.51
C ALA A 244 3.17 -13.49 10.28
N ASN A 245 2.03 -13.61 9.58
CA ASN A 245 0.73 -13.91 10.16
C ASN A 245 0.64 -15.33 10.78
N SER A 246 1.61 -16.21 10.50
CA SER A 246 1.70 -17.54 11.11
C SER A 246 3.17 -17.89 11.47
N PRO A 247 3.66 -17.48 12.66
CA PRO A 247 5.08 -17.55 13.02
C PRO A 247 5.66 -18.97 13.04
N LYS A 248 4.87 -19.97 13.48
CA LYS A 248 5.32 -21.37 13.55
C LYS A 248 5.33 -22.06 12.18
N GLY A 249 4.38 -21.72 11.31
CA GLY A 249 4.33 -22.24 9.94
C GLY A 249 5.46 -21.64 9.11
N SER A 250 5.56 -20.31 9.09
CA SER A 250 6.48 -19.57 8.22
C SER A 250 7.94 -20.00 8.27
N GLN A 251 8.50 -20.32 9.44
CA GLN A 251 9.88 -20.81 9.54
C GLN A 251 10.06 -22.17 8.86
N THR A 252 9.13 -23.11 9.07
CA THR A 252 9.14 -24.40 8.39
C THR A 252 9.00 -24.24 6.88
N LEU A 253 8.10 -23.36 6.42
CA LEU A 253 7.91 -23.05 5.00
C LEU A 253 9.17 -22.50 4.35
N MET A 254 9.80 -21.51 4.98
CA MET A 254 11.02 -20.91 4.48
C MET A 254 12.15 -21.93 4.41
N THR A 255 12.26 -22.80 5.42
CA THR A 255 13.27 -23.85 5.47
C THR A 255 13.04 -24.87 4.34
N GLU A 256 11.80 -25.27 4.10
CA GLU A 256 11.44 -26.17 2.99
C GLU A 256 11.73 -25.56 1.63
N LEU A 257 11.35 -24.29 1.41
CA LEU A 257 11.59 -23.59 0.16
C LEU A 257 13.09 -23.45 -0.12
N VAL A 258 13.85 -22.97 0.87
CA VAL A 258 15.31 -22.79 0.72
C VAL A 258 16.00 -24.13 0.44
N SER A 259 15.59 -25.19 1.13
CA SER A 259 16.11 -26.55 0.90
C SER A 259 15.75 -27.08 -0.49
N ALA A 260 14.52 -26.85 -0.97
CA ALA A 260 14.11 -27.19 -2.33
C ALA A 260 14.92 -26.42 -3.39
N CYS A 261 15.11 -25.12 -3.20
CA CYS A 261 15.91 -24.27 -4.09
C CYS A 261 17.40 -24.67 -4.10
N ASN A 262 17.95 -25.07 -2.95
CA ASN A 262 19.33 -25.59 -2.87
C ASN A 262 19.51 -26.87 -3.67
N ILE A 263 18.56 -27.81 -3.58
CA ILE A 263 18.63 -29.09 -4.30
C ILE A 263 18.46 -28.89 -5.80
N THR A 264 17.51 -28.04 -6.19
CA THR A 264 17.26 -27.68 -7.60
C THR A 264 18.31 -26.72 -8.16
N LYS A 265 19.17 -26.17 -7.31
CA LYS A 265 20.14 -25.10 -7.61
C LYS A 265 19.48 -23.87 -8.26
N VAL A 266 18.22 -23.61 -7.93
CA VAL A 266 17.48 -22.43 -8.40
C VAL A 266 17.78 -21.26 -7.45
N PRO A 267 18.39 -20.16 -7.91
CA PRO A 267 18.56 -18.97 -7.09
C PRO A 267 17.21 -18.39 -6.71
N THR A 268 17.11 -17.87 -5.48
CA THR A 268 15.88 -17.27 -4.94
C THR A 268 16.12 -15.85 -4.47
N LEU A 269 15.26 -14.92 -4.87
CA LEU A 269 15.20 -13.56 -4.34
C LEU A 269 13.93 -13.42 -3.49
N PHE A 270 14.10 -13.05 -2.24
CA PHE A 270 13.03 -12.70 -1.32
C PHE A 270 12.86 -11.18 -1.29
N VAL A 271 11.69 -10.67 -1.67
CA VAL A 271 11.37 -9.23 -1.62
C VAL A 271 10.36 -9.01 -0.49
N GLY A 272 10.59 -8.01 0.34
CA GLY A 272 9.66 -7.71 1.42
C GLY A 272 10.04 -6.51 2.28
N THR A 273 9.22 -6.25 3.29
CA THR A 273 9.47 -5.17 4.25
C THR A 273 10.41 -5.58 5.39
N ASN A 274 10.78 -4.61 6.23
CA ASN A 274 11.54 -4.85 7.46
C ASN A 274 10.91 -5.92 8.39
N LYS A 275 9.58 -6.17 8.28
CA LYS A 275 8.92 -7.28 8.99
C LYS A 275 9.46 -8.65 8.59
N ALA A 276 9.86 -8.82 7.32
CA ALA A 276 10.34 -10.08 6.79
C ALA A 276 11.71 -10.51 7.36
N ILE A 277 12.50 -9.59 7.95
CA ILE A 277 13.82 -9.91 8.53
C ILE A 277 13.72 -11.04 9.57
N LYS A 278 12.70 -10.96 10.45
CA LYS A 278 12.47 -11.96 11.51
C LYS A 278 12.07 -13.32 10.93
N ILE A 279 11.36 -13.33 9.80
CA ILE A 279 10.87 -14.54 9.13
C ILE A 279 12.01 -15.27 8.42
N LEU A 280 12.88 -14.50 7.76
CA LEU A 280 14.02 -15.04 7.04
C LEU A 280 15.13 -15.56 7.98
N GLY A 281 14.99 -15.37 9.30
CA GLY A 281 16.00 -15.78 10.28
C GLY A 281 17.33 -15.04 10.12
N ILE A 282 17.33 -13.93 9.39
CA ILE A 282 18.53 -13.13 9.14
C ILE A 282 18.75 -12.25 10.36
N GLU A 283 19.91 -12.39 11.01
CA GLU A 283 20.31 -11.47 12.07
C GLU A 283 20.28 -10.03 11.51
N PHE A 284 19.66 -9.09 12.22
CA PHE A 284 19.42 -7.72 11.75
C PHE A 284 20.69 -7.01 11.24
N ARG A 285 21.85 -7.34 11.82
CA ARG A 285 23.18 -6.82 11.44
C ARG A 285 23.73 -7.48 10.16
N GLN A 286 23.34 -8.73 9.92
CA GLN A 286 23.55 -9.41 8.65
C GLN A 286 22.56 -8.85 7.62
N ALA A 287 21.27 -8.66 7.88
CA ALA A 287 20.31 -8.14 6.89
C ALA A 287 20.74 -6.80 6.22
N ARG A 288 21.46 -5.93 6.95
CA ARG A 288 22.04 -4.68 6.41
C ARG A 288 23.35 -4.87 5.62
N ARG A 289 23.95 -6.06 5.65
CA ARG A 289 25.20 -6.46 4.96
C ARG A 289 25.07 -7.77 4.14
N SER A 290 23.94 -8.46 4.18
CA SER A 290 23.80 -9.86 3.78
C SER A 290 22.80 -9.99 2.66
N SER A 291 23.33 -9.92 1.46
CA SER A 291 22.98 -10.86 0.42
C SER A 291 24.30 -11.31 -0.18
N GLY A 292 24.45 -12.61 -0.46
CA GLY A 292 25.67 -13.16 -1.08
C GLY A 292 26.03 -12.54 -2.45
N PHE A 293 25.23 -11.58 -2.92
CA PHE A 293 25.36 -10.85 -4.18
C PHE A 293 25.47 -9.33 -4.02
N GLY A 294 25.68 -8.81 -2.80
CA GLY A 294 26.02 -7.39 -2.59
C GLY A 294 24.89 -6.39 -2.78
N LEU A 295 23.62 -6.79 -2.60
CA LEU A 295 22.49 -5.85 -2.60
C LEU A 295 22.56 -4.96 -1.35
N ALA A 296 22.56 -3.64 -1.58
CA ALA A 296 22.46 -2.65 -0.51
C ALA A 296 21.07 -2.68 0.15
N PRO A 297 20.94 -2.26 1.42
CA PRO A 297 19.64 -2.07 2.07
C PRO A 297 18.77 -1.09 1.26
N TRP A 298 17.52 -1.46 1.02
CA TRP A 298 16.58 -0.63 0.24
C TRP A 298 15.84 0.36 1.15
N ASP A 299 16.60 1.26 1.76
CA ASP A 299 16.11 2.20 2.78
C ASP A 299 15.53 3.49 2.16
N ARG A 300 14.92 4.33 3.00
CA ARG A 300 14.39 5.65 2.63
C ARG A 300 15.46 6.56 2.04
N LEU A 301 15.07 7.47 1.14
CA LEU A 301 16.00 8.46 0.58
C LEU A 301 16.40 9.45 1.66
N GLN A 302 17.67 9.82 1.72
CA GLN A 302 18.16 10.84 2.64
C GLN A 302 18.36 12.16 1.86
N PRO A 303 18.08 13.31 2.48
CA PRO A 303 18.41 14.60 1.89
C PRO A 303 19.92 14.78 1.96
N GLY A 304 20.49 15.31 0.88
CA GLY A 304 21.88 15.68 0.82
C GLY A 304 22.17 16.98 1.56
N THR A 305 23.36 17.51 1.34
CA THR A 305 23.74 18.84 1.79
C THR A 305 23.60 19.84 0.64
N ALA A 306 23.55 21.13 0.94
CA ALA A 306 23.53 22.16 -0.10
C ALA A 306 24.75 22.12 -1.04
N ALA A 307 25.88 21.55 -0.59
CA ALA A 307 27.08 21.38 -1.40
C ALA A 307 27.10 20.05 -2.17
N GLU A 308 26.41 19.03 -1.66
CA GLU A 308 26.39 17.67 -2.19
C GLU A 308 24.95 17.13 -2.11
N PRO A 309 24.12 17.40 -3.13
CA PRO A 309 22.77 16.84 -3.23
C PRO A 309 22.80 15.31 -3.31
N ASP A 310 21.82 14.66 -2.69
CA ASP A 310 21.69 13.20 -2.68
C ASP A 310 20.43 12.75 -3.48
N GLU A 311 20.14 11.45 -3.52
CA GLU A 311 19.07 10.86 -4.32
C GLU A 311 17.68 11.46 -4.01
N TRP A 312 17.43 11.90 -2.77
CA TRP A 312 16.18 12.59 -2.41
C TRP A 312 16.03 13.92 -3.13
N ASP A 313 17.09 14.72 -3.19
CA ASP A 313 17.04 16.07 -3.76
C ASP A 313 16.77 15.98 -5.26
N VAL A 314 17.49 15.08 -5.95
CA VAL A 314 17.30 14.82 -7.38
C VAL A 314 15.90 14.27 -7.67
N PHE A 315 15.42 13.33 -6.84
CA PHE A 315 14.06 12.81 -6.93
C PHE A 315 13.02 13.91 -6.83
N LEU A 316 13.15 14.77 -5.81
CA LEU A 316 12.18 15.81 -5.56
C LEU A 316 12.23 16.89 -6.64
N GLU A 317 13.40 17.29 -7.11
CA GLU A 317 13.57 18.24 -8.22
C GLU A 317 12.87 17.78 -9.50
N ILE A 318 12.98 16.50 -9.85
CA ILE A 318 12.31 15.95 -11.03
C ILE A 318 10.81 15.86 -10.80
N LEU A 319 10.36 15.35 -9.65
CA LEU A 319 8.94 15.29 -9.29
C LEU A 319 8.28 16.68 -9.36
N TRP A 320 9.01 17.72 -8.93
CA TRP A 320 8.50 19.09 -8.84
C TRP A 320 8.18 19.74 -10.19
N GLN A 321 8.68 19.19 -11.30
CA GLN A 321 8.38 19.67 -12.65
C GLN A 321 6.91 19.41 -13.03
N PHE A 322 6.29 18.40 -12.42
CA PHE A 322 4.95 17.92 -12.76
C PHE A 322 3.86 18.63 -11.94
N GLN A 323 3.77 19.95 -12.16
CA GLN A 323 2.74 20.81 -11.55
C GLN A 323 1.66 21.19 -12.55
N TRP A 324 0.44 20.67 -12.32
CA TRP A 324 -0.75 20.95 -13.13
C TRP A 324 -1.56 22.15 -12.62
N MET A 325 -1.11 22.84 -11.57
CA MET A 325 -1.82 24.05 -11.09
C MET A 325 -1.53 25.26 -11.99
N LYS A 326 -2.42 26.26 -11.95
CA LYS A 326 -2.27 27.47 -12.79
C LYS A 326 -1.10 28.35 -12.38
N ARG A 327 -0.71 28.35 -11.10
CA ARG A 327 0.42 29.13 -10.57
C ARG A 327 1.48 28.17 -10.01
N PRO A 328 2.29 27.53 -10.89
CA PRO A 328 3.35 26.65 -10.42
C PRO A 328 4.41 27.45 -9.66
N VAL A 329 5.06 26.81 -8.69
CA VAL A 329 6.11 27.42 -7.88
C VAL A 329 7.42 26.67 -8.03
N ALA A 330 8.55 27.38 -7.99
CA ALA A 330 9.86 26.75 -7.94
C ALA A 330 10.06 25.98 -6.61
N LEU A 331 10.84 24.90 -6.65
CA LEU A 331 11.19 24.17 -5.44
C LEU A 331 12.11 25.06 -4.58
N THR A 332 11.65 25.43 -3.39
CA THR A 332 12.46 26.18 -2.43
C THR A 332 12.98 25.24 -1.34
N PRO A 333 14.09 25.58 -0.65
CA PRO A 333 14.57 24.78 0.48
C PRO A 333 13.52 24.54 1.56
N LEU A 334 12.62 25.53 1.78
CA LEU A 334 11.53 25.40 2.71
C LEU A 334 10.50 24.35 2.25
N LEU A 335 10.08 24.39 0.98
CA LEU A 335 9.16 23.39 0.42
C LEU A 335 9.78 21.99 0.43
N ALA A 336 11.07 21.88 0.08
CA ALA A 336 11.81 20.63 0.14
C ALA A 336 11.85 20.04 1.56
N HIS A 337 12.08 20.89 2.57
CA HIS A 337 12.05 20.48 3.97
C HIS A 337 10.66 19.95 4.39
N TYR A 338 9.57 20.63 4.03
CA TYR A 338 8.21 20.15 4.36
C TYR A 338 7.84 18.86 3.64
N MET A 339 8.25 18.70 2.38
CA MET A 339 8.09 17.45 1.64
C MET A 339 8.83 16.30 2.33
N TYR A 340 10.07 16.55 2.77
CA TYR A 340 10.85 15.56 3.48
C TYR A 340 10.26 15.25 4.85
N ASP A 341 9.91 16.25 5.66
CA ASP A 341 9.41 16.03 7.01
C ASP A 341 8.09 15.22 7.03
N ALA A 342 7.22 15.45 6.05
CA ALA A 342 5.94 14.76 5.91
C ALA A 342 6.02 13.39 5.21
N SER A 343 7.14 13.05 4.55
CA SER A 343 7.31 11.76 3.86
C SER A 343 8.45 10.89 4.42
N GLN A 344 9.37 11.50 5.15
CA GLN A 344 10.64 10.95 5.61
C GLN A 344 11.41 10.24 4.49
N GLY A 345 11.42 10.81 3.28
CA GLY A 345 12.17 10.26 2.16
C GLY A 345 11.56 8.99 1.54
N VAL A 346 10.33 8.62 1.91
CA VAL A 346 9.59 7.53 1.25
C VAL A 346 8.95 8.04 -0.04
N ILE A 347 9.35 7.47 -1.17
CA ILE A 347 8.94 7.89 -2.52
C ILE A 347 7.41 7.96 -2.66
N ASP A 348 6.71 6.87 -2.32
CA ASP A 348 5.25 6.79 -2.42
C ASP A 348 4.53 7.84 -1.56
N LEU A 349 5.01 8.10 -0.33
CA LEU A 349 4.44 9.14 0.54
C LEU A 349 4.66 10.54 -0.04
N ALA A 350 5.84 10.80 -0.58
CA ALA A 350 6.15 12.08 -1.21
C ALA A 350 5.27 12.35 -2.43
N ILE A 351 5.08 11.34 -3.30
CA ILE A 351 4.19 11.45 -4.47
C ILE A 351 2.75 11.71 -4.02
N LYS A 352 2.25 10.94 -3.04
CA LYS A 352 0.90 11.11 -2.50
C LYS A 352 0.71 12.51 -1.90
N LEU A 353 1.66 12.97 -1.10
CA LEU A 353 1.61 14.31 -0.50
C LEU A 353 1.56 15.40 -1.58
N PHE A 354 2.43 15.29 -2.58
CA PHE A 354 2.50 16.22 -3.70
C PHE A 354 1.18 16.28 -4.47
N VAL A 355 0.59 15.12 -4.77
CA VAL A 355 -0.69 15.03 -5.48
C VAL A 355 -1.83 15.59 -4.65
N SER A 356 -1.95 15.19 -3.38
CA SER A 356 -3.00 15.68 -2.48
C SER A 356 -2.93 17.20 -2.32
N ALA A 357 -1.72 17.76 -2.21
CA ALA A 357 -1.53 19.20 -2.14
C ALA A 357 -1.92 19.92 -3.44
N GLN A 358 -1.52 19.40 -4.60
CA GLN A 358 -1.96 19.97 -5.89
C GLN A 358 -3.47 19.91 -6.05
N ALA A 359 -4.10 18.78 -5.74
CA ALA A 359 -5.55 18.61 -5.82
C ALA A 359 -6.27 19.60 -4.90
N ARG A 360 -5.76 19.80 -3.68
CA ARG A 360 -6.29 20.75 -2.71
C ARG A 360 -6.16 22.20 -3.20
N ALA A 361 -5.01 22.57 -3.76
CA ALA A 361 -4.77 23.91 -4.30
C ALA A 361 -5.64 24.23 -5.52
N MET A 362 -5.85 23.27 -6.42
CA MET A 362 -6.78 23.43 -7.55
C MET A 362 -8.21 23.63 -7.06
N TRP A 363 -8.56 22.98 -5.95
CA TRP A 363 -9.90 23.01 -5.40
C TRP A 363 -10.25 24.31 -4.67
N ASP A 364 -9.42 24.76 -3.74
CA ASP A 364 -9.67 25.98 -2.97
C ASP A 364 -9.41 27.27 -3.79
N GLY A 365 -8.97 27.11 -5.05
CA GLY A 365 -8.68 28.20 -5.97
C GLY A 365 -7.35 28.90 -5.69
N SER A 366 -6.59 28.46 -4.68
CA SER A 366 -5.24 28.98 -4.43
C SER A 366 -4.30 28.65 -5.59
N GLU A 367 -4.50 27.52 -6.30
CA GLU A 367 -3.79 27.15 -7.53
C GLU A 367 -2.26 27.26 -7.42
N THR A 368 -1.71 27.13 -6.21
CA THR A 368 -0.28 27.28 -5.87
C THR A 368 0.07 26.38 -4.69
N LEU A 369 1.30 25.90 -4.61
CA LEU A 369 1.79 25.16 -3.43
C LEU A 369 2.40 26.12 -2.42
N THR A 370 2.09 25.90 -1.15
CA THR A 370 2.73 26.60 -0.03
C THR A 370 3.13 25.62 1.08
N PRO A 371 4.09 25.97 1.94
CA PRO A 371 4.44 25.15 3.11
C PRO A 371 3.24 24.86 4.01
N GLU A 372 2.37 25.85 4.21
CA GLU A 372 1.17 25.72 5.05
C GLU A 372 0.21 24.69 4.46
N LEU A 373 0.03 24.70 3.13
CA LEU A 373 -0.80 23.73 2.43
C LEU A 373 -0.26 22.30 2.58
N LEU A 374 1.05 22.10 2.37
CA LEU A 374 1.69 20.80 2.55
C LEU A 374 1.50 20.28 3.98
N GLN A 375 1.71 21.15 4.98
CA GLN A 375 1.52 20.81 6.38
C GLN A 375 0.06 20.49 6.71
N ASP A 376 -0.88 21.24 6.15
CA ASP A 376 -2.30 21.02 6.36
C ASP A 376 -2.77 19.69 5.75
N VAL A 377 -2.32 19.37 4.55
CA VAL A 377 -2.60 18.08 3.90
C VAL A 377 -2.01 16.94 4.71
N TYR A 378 -0.75 17.03 5.12
CA TYR A 378 -0.14 16.05 6.01
C TYR A 378 -0.97 15.87 7.29
N ARG A 379 -1.30 16.95 8.00
CA ARG A 379 -2.04 16.89 9.26
C ARG A 379 -3.44 16.29 9.11
N LYS A 380 -4.16 16.63 8.04
CA LYS A 380 -5.59 16.27 7.87
C LYS A 380 -5.78 14.97 7.13
N GLU A 381 -4.93 14.64 6.17
CA GLU A 381 -5.15 13.53 5.23
C GLU A 381 -4.23 12.34 5.51
N PHE A 382 -3.07 12.54 6.13
CA PHE A 382 -2.10 11.49 6.44
C PHE A 382 -2.17 11.02 7.91
N GLN A 383 -3.26 11.30 8.63
CA GLN A 383 -3.41 11.01 10.07
C GLN A 383 -3.10 9.56 10.44
N LEU A 384 -3.54 8.59 9.63
CA LEU A 384 -3.30 7.17 9.85
C LEU A 384 -1.82 6.78 9.69
N LEU A 385 -1.06 7.58 8.92
CA LEU A 385 0.34 7.35 8.62
C LEU A 385 1.27 8.12 9.58
N HIS A 386 0.79 9.12 10.33
CA HIS A 386 1.61 9.89 11.27
C HIS A 386 2.43 9.02 12.22
N PRO A 387 1.87 7.96 12.85
CA PRO A 387 2.66 7.16 13.78
C PRO A 387 3.82 6.43 13.10
N MET A 388 3.62 5.95 11.87
CA MET A 388 4.66 5.32 11.06
C MET A 388 5.70 6.35 10.59
N ILE A 389 5.28 7.54 10.17
CA ILE A 389 6.17 8.63 9.74
C ILE A 389 7.02 9.11 10.91
N SER A 390 6.45 9.21 12.12
CA SER A 390 7.23 9.48 13.33
C SER A 390 8.21 8.35 13.64
N ALA A 391 7.81 7.08 13.52
CA ALA A 391 8.73 5.96 13.69
C ALA A 391 9.87 5.95 12.66
N LEU A 392 9.63 6.39 11.41
CA LEU A 392 10.68 6.60 10.41
C LEU A 392 11.61 7.73 10.81
N ARG A 393 11.07 8.84 11.35
CA ARG A 393 11.86 9.99 11.81
C ARG A 393 12.79 9.61 12.98
N ASP A 394 12.30 8.77 13.89
CA ASP A 394 13.02 8.36 15.10
C ASP A 394 13.90 7.11 14.89
N ASP A 395 13.95 6.56 13.67
CA ASP A 395 14.62 5.29 13.37
C ASP A 395 14.16 4.11 14.25
N ASP A 396 12.89 4.13 14.68
CA ASP A 396 12.30 3.09 15.53
C ASP A 396 11.81 1.91 14.68
N PHE A 397 12.75 1.02 14.34
CA PHE A 397 12.48 -0.18 13.57
C PHE A 397 11.55 -1.19 14.27
N GLU A 398 11.45 -1.16 15.60
CA GLU A 398 10.51 -2.03 16.32
C GLU A 398 9.08 -1.55 16.15
N MET A 399 8.86 -0.24 16.17
CA MET A 399 7.58 0.36 15.82
C MET A 399 7.26 0.17 14.34
N LEU A 400 8.22 0.34 13.43
CA LEU A 400 8.00 0.08 12.00
C LEU A 400 7.58 -1.37 11.72
N ALA A 401 8.06 -2.34 12.50
CA ALA A 401 7.63 -3.73 12.37
C ALA A 401 6.17 -3.96 12.80
N LYS A 402 5.54 -3.03 13.53
CA LYS A 402 4.14 -3.11 13.97
C LYS A 402 3.18 -2.53 12.95
N TYR A 403 3.59 -1.54 12.16
CA TYR A 403 2.76 -0.98 11.10
C TYR A 403 2.73 -1.93 9.91
N ASP A 404 1.54 -2.37 9.50
CA ASP A 404 1.36 -3.01 8.19
C ASP A 404 1.88 -2.10 7.09
N ASP A 405 2.19 -2.70 5.92
CA ASP A 405 2.58 -1.97 4.72
C ASP A 405 1.80 -0.67 4.62
N ILE A 406 2.46 0.41 4.18
CA ILE A 406 1.82 1.71 3.93
C ILE A 406 0.54 1.36 3.21
N ALA A 407 -0.58 1.40 3.95
CA ALA A 407 -1.81 0.87 3.41
C ALA A 407 -1.98 1.62 2.09
N PRO A 408 -2.23 0.93 0.97
CA PRO A 408 -2.49 1.64 -0.27
C PRO A 408 -3.66 2.56 0.06
N LEU A 409 -3.36 3.82 0.34
CA LEU A 409 -4.26 4.93 0.11
C LEU A 409 -4.50 4.76 -1.37
N ASN A 410 -5.54 4.01 -1.70
CA ASN A 410 -5.90 3.71 -3.07
C ASN A 410 -6.01 5.09 -3.68
N PHE A 411 -5.06 5.41 -4.55
CA PHE A 411 -4.81 6.78 -4.96
C PHE A 411 -6.08 7.38 -5.59
N LYS A 412 -6.80 6.51 -6.29
CA LYS A 412 -8.13 6.76 -6.83
C LYS A 412 -9.19 6.92 -5.74
N GLU A 413 -9.24 6.09 -4.70
CA GLU A 413 -10.18 6.30 -3.59
C GLU A 413 -9.89 7.58 -2.80
N HIS A 414 -8.61 7.93 -2.64
CA HIS A 414 -8.18 9.15 -1.98
C HIS A 414 -8.60 10.35 -2.82
N LEU A 415 -8.27 10.37 -4.12
CA LEU A 415 -8.75 11.39 -5.06
C LEU A 415 -10.27 11.40 -5.20
N ASP A 416 -10.94 10.26 -5.14
CA ASP A 416 -12.41 10.16 -5.14
C ASP A 416 -12.99 10.64 -3.81
N SER A 417 -12.29 10.49 -2.70
CA SER A 417 -12.71 11.04 -1.40
C SER A 417 -12.57 12.55 -1.41
N VAL A 418 -11.48 13.06 -2.01
CA VAL A 418 -11.25 14.46 -2.27
C VAL A 418 -12.35 14.95 -3.23
N ARG A 419 -12.60 14.28 -4.35
CA ARG A 419 -13.68 14.53 -5.34
C ARG A 419 -15.08 14.49 -4.73
N ARG A 420 -15.37 13.58 -3.80
CA ARG A 420 -16.66 13.51 -3.12
C ARG A 420 -16.83 14.63 -2.11
N LYS A 421 -15.75 15.02 -1.40
CA LYS A 421 -15.76 16.23 -0.56
C LYS A 421 -15.94 17.48 -1.43
N ILE A 422 -15.34 17.47 -2.62
CA ILE A 422 -15.46 18.46 -3.70
C ILE A 422 -16.93 18.59 -4.16
N ASP A 423 -17.54 17.53 -4.70
CA ASP A 423 -18.92 17.55 -5.22
C ASP A 423 -19.96 17.96 -4.16
N ARG A 424 -19.71 17.61 -2.89
CA ARG A 424 -20.53 18.06 -1.75
C ARG A 424 -20.43 19.56 -1.50
N MET A 425 -19.29 20.19 -1.80
CA MET A 425 -19.03 21.61 -1.56
C MET A 425 -19.30 22.50 -2.79
N THR A 426 -19.15 21.99 -4.03
CA THR A 426 -19.58 22.68 -5.28
C THR A 426 -21.06 22.53 -5.59
N SER A 427 -21.80 21.70 -4.85
CA SER A 427 -23.24 21.61 -5.01
C SER A 427 -23.88 23.02 -4.93
N PRO A 428 -24.81 23.37 -5.85
CA PRO A 428 -25.55 24.63 -5.79
C PRO A 428 -26.19 24.90 -4.42
N LEU A 429 -26.41 23.84 -3.63
CA LEU A 429 -26.89 23.87 -2.27
C LEU A 429 -26.00 24.67 -1.30
N TYR A 430 -24.66 24.67 -1.49
CA TYR A 430 -23.72 25.34 -0.59
C TYR A 430 -23.06 26.58 -1.22
N GLY A 431 -23.04 26.68 -2.55
CA GLY A 431 -22.41 27.79 -3.28
C GLY A 431 -23.31 29.01 -3.49
N VAL A 432 -24.63 28.84 -3.60
CA VAL A 432 -25.56 29.96 -3.82
C VAL A 432 -25.95 30.56 -2.47
N LYS A 433 -25.55 31.82 -2.23
CA LYS A 433 -25.88 32.59 -1.03
C LYS A 433 -27.13 33.42 -1.23
N ALA A 434 -27.80 33.82 -0.15
CA ALA A 434 -28.98 34.67 -0.18
C ALA A 434 -28.81 36.00 -0.94
N SER A 435 -27.57 36.46 -1.16
CA SER A 435 -27.24 37.65 -1.95
C SER A 435 -27.20 37.43 -3.47
N ASP A 436 -27.33 36.20 -3.96
CA ASP A 436 -27.30 35.86 -5.39
C ASP A 436 -28.71 35.95 -6.00
N PRO A 437 -28.91 36.61 -7.15
CA PRO A 437 -30.23 36.72 -7.80
C PRO A 437 -30.85 35.37 -8.20
N THR A 438 -30.03 34.30 -8.26
CA THR A 438 -30.51 32.94 -8.55
C THR A 438 -30.91 32.16 -7.29
N PHE A 439 -30.71 32.70 -6.09
CA PHE A 439 -31.04 32.05 -4.83
C PHE A 439 -32.54 31.84 -4.63
N THR A 440 -33.33 32.90 -4.73
CA THR A 440 -34.79 32.88 -4.55
C THR A 440 -35.50 31.89 -5.48
N PRO A 441 -35.28 31.90 -6.81
CA PRO A 441 -35.96 30.96 -7.70
C PRO A 441 -35.52 29.50 -7.48
N ARG A 442 -34.27 29.25 -7.04
CA ARG A 442 -33.78 27.90 -6.74
C ARG A 442 -34.31 27.36 -5.42
N LEU A 443 -34.44 28.21 -4.40
CA LEU A 443 -35.04 27.86 -3.13
C LEU A 443 -36.53 27.57 -3.29
N ALA A 444 -37.26 28.42 -4.02
CA ALA A 444 -38.67 28.21 -4.33
C ALA A 444 -38.91 26.89 -5.09
N SER A 445 -38.15 26.61 -6.16
CA SER A 445 -38.26 25.35 -6.89
C SER A 445 -37.93 24.12 -6.04
N SER A 446 -36.98 24.25 -5.09
CA SER A 446 -36.67 23.17 -4.14
C SER A 446 -37.80 22.95 -3.14
N LEU A 447 -38.46 24.00 -2.67
CA LEU A 447 -39.61 23.93 -1.76
C LEU A 447 -40.87 23.38 -2.44
N GLU A 448 -41.09 23.71 -3.72
CA GLU A 448 -42.13 23.10 -4.56
C GLU A 448 -41.95 21.59 -4.69
N SER A 449 -40.72 21.11 -4.86
CA SER A 449 -40.41 19.68 -4.93
C SER A 449 -40.71 18.93 -3.62
N VAL A 450 -40.77 19.65 -2.49
CA VAL A 450 -41.16 19.13 -1.16
C VAL A 450 -42.67 19.21 -0.92
N GLY A 451 -43.44 19.78 -1.86
CA GLY A 451 -44.91 19.82 -1.84
C GLY A 451 -45.52 21.14 -1.34
N ILE A 452 -44.76 22.23 -1.31
CA ILE A 452 -45.25 23.57 -0.98
C ILE A 452 -45.76 24.25 -2.26
N GLU A 453 -46.91 24.94 -2.21
CA GLU A 453 -47.46 25.62 -3.40
C GLU A 453 -46.55 26.76 -3.89
N ALA A 454 -46.51 26.96 -5.22
CA ALA A 454 -45.55 27.84 -5.90
C ALA A 454 -45.55 29.30 -5.41
N GLU A 455 -46.72 29.88 -5.12
CA GLU A 455 -46.80 31.25 -4.58
C GLU A 455 -46.24 31.34 -3.15
N GLU A 456 -46.48 30.32 -2.34
CA GLU A 456 -46.03 30.28 -0.94
C GLU A 456 -44.53 29.96 -0.85
N ALA A 457 -44.03 29.09 -1.73
CA ALA A 457 -42.61 28.77 -1.87
C ALA A 457 -41.78 30.00 -2.26
N ASN A 458 -42.25 30.83 -3.20
CA ASN A 458 -41.58 32.06 -3.59
C ASN A 458 -41.56 33.09 -2.45
N ARG A 459 -42.70 33.30 -1.76
CA ARG A 459 -42.76 34.23 -0.62
C ARG A 459 -41.83 33.84 0.52
N LEU A 460 -41.74 32.54 0.84
CA LEU A 460 -40.83 32.04 1.88
C LEU A 460 -39.36 32.18 1.47
N ALA A 461 -39.05 31.96 0.20
CA ALA A 461 -37.70 32.15 -0.31
C ALA A 461 -37.25 33.62 -0.26
N GLU A 462 -38.14 34.57 -0.58
CA GLU A 462 -37.87 36.01 -0.48
C GLU A 462 -37.69 36.49 0.96
N ASN A 463 -38.57 36.06 1.87
CA ASN A 463 -38.47 36.40 3.28
C ASN A 463 -37.18 35.83 3.91
N PHE A 464 -36.83 34.58 3.58
CA PHE A 464 -35.61 33.95 4.09
C PHE A 464 -34.34 34.67 3.61
N ALA A 465 -34.32 35.08 2.33
CA ALA A 465 -33.21 35.83 1.77
C ALA A 465 -33.04 37.21 2.44
N ALA A 466 -34.15 37.86 2.83
CA ALA A 466 -34.14 39.14 3.52
C ALA A 466 -33.71 39.03 5.00
N GLU A 467 -34.13 37.97 5.70
CA GLU A 467 -33.82 37.78 7.12
C GLU A 467 -32.40 37.27 7.38
N THR A 468 -31.82 36.48 6.46
CA THR A 468 -30.49 35.86 6.65
C THR A 468 -29.58 36.01 5.44
N PRO A 469 -28.98 37.21 5.20
CA PRO A 469 -28.26 37.53 3.97
C PRO A 469 -26.97 36.72 3.71
N GLY A 470 -26.48 35.97 4.71
CA GLY A 470 -25.29 35.14 4.63
C GLY A 470 -25.53 33.64 4.49
N ALA A 471 -26.79 33.18 4.54
CA ALA A 471 -27.14 31.77 4.50
C ALA A 471 -26.99 31.17 3.09
N ASN A 472 -26.62 29.89 3.02
CA ASN A 472 -26.59 29.14 1.77
C ASN A 472 -27.95 28.44 1.51
N LEU A 473 -28.13 27.95 0.28
CA LEU A 473 -29.37 27.31 -0.15
C LEU A 473 -29.75 26.07 0.69
N ALA A 474 -28.77 25.32 1.20
CA ALA A 474 -28.98 24.17 2.09
C ALA A 474 -29.52 24.58 3.47
N ASP A 475 -29.05 25.70 4.02
CA ASP A 475 -29.53 26.26 5.27
C ASP A 475 -30.98 26.75 5.12
N GLY A 476 -31.29 27.40 3.98
CA GLY A 476 -32.64 27.81 3.62
C GLY A 476 -33.61 26.64 3.50
N ILE A 477 -33.23 25.58 2.77
CA ILE A 477 -34.07 24.38 2.64
C ILE A 477 -34.28 23.75 4.02
N LYS A 478 -33.23 23.57 4.83
CA LYS A 478 -33.37 22.96 6.17
C LYS A 478 -34.27 23.78 7.09
N GLN A 479 -34.11 25.09 7.13
CA GLN A 479 -34.82 25.95 8.06
C GLN A 479 -36.30 26.11 7.68
N VAL A 480 -36.58 26.33 6.38
CA VAL A 480 -37.96 26.45 5.88
C VAL A 480 -38.69 25.12 5.98
N VAL A 481 -38.05 24.00 5.63
CA VAL A 481 -38.65 22.66 5.79
C VAL A 481 -38.87 22.35 7.27
N ALA A 482 -37.94 22.67 8.16
CA ALA A 482 -38.12 22.48 9.60
C ALA A 482 -39.25 23.34 10.17
N GLU A 483 -39.49 24.53 9.61
CA GLU A 483 -40.59 25.39 10.01
C GLU A 483 -41.95 24.85 9.51
N PHE A 484 -41.98 24.28 8.30
CA PHE A 484 -43.16 23.63 7.73
C PHE A 484 -43.48 22.24 8.31
N THR A 485 -42.47 21.48 8.73
CA THR A 485 -42.65 20.15 9.35
C THR A 485 -42.82 20.18 10.86
N LYS A 486 -42.83 21.36 11.49
CA LYS A 486 -43.28 21.47 12.89
C LYS A 486 -44.73 20.96 12.98
N PRO A 487 -45.00 19.85 13.69
CA PRO A 487 -46.37 19.36 13.80
C PRO A 487 -47.22 20.42 14.50
N LYS A 488 -48.40 20.74 13.93
CA LYS A 488 -49.38 21.62 14.58
C LYS A 488 -49.63 21.12 16.00
N PRO A 489 -49.55 21.97 17.04
CA PRO A 489 -49.92 21.55 18.37
C PRO A 489 -51.40 21.15 18.34
N VAL A 490 -51.66 19.86 18.52
CA VAL A 490 -53.02 19.35 18.64
C VAL A 490 -53.60 19.99 19.91
N LYS A 491 -54.64 20.82 19.76
CA LYS A 491 -55.44 21.28 20.89
C LYS A 491 -55.98 20.04 21.60
N ALA A 492 -55.41 19.70 22.75
CA ALA A 492 -55.82 18.56 23.53
C ALA A 492 -57.28 18.75 23.96
N ARG A 493 -58.19 17.99 23.35
CA ARG A 493 -59.49 17.70 23.95
C ARG A 493 -59.22 16.92 25.22
N GLY A 494 -59.73 17.43 26.33
CA GLY A 494 -59.49 16.92 27.68
C GLY A 494 -59.62 15.40 27.77
N LYS A 495 -58.51 14.76 28.11
CA LYS A 495 -58.49 13.55 28.92
C LYS A 495 -57.49 13.83 30.03
N GLY A 496 -58.00 13.93 31.25
CA GLY A 496 -57.18 14.12 32.44
C GLY A 496 -56.12 13.03 32.50
N LYS A 497 -54.87 13.40 32.22
CA LYS A 497 -53.72 12.63 32.66
C LYS A 497 -53.50 13.06 34.10
N VAL A 498 -53.86 12.18 35.04
CA VAL A 498 -53.22 12.17 36.35
C VAL A 498 -51.74 11.93 36.05
N VAL A 499 -50.95 13.00 36.06
CA VAL A 499 -49.51 12.89 36.17
C VAL A 499 -49.28 12.46 37.60
N VAL A 500 -49.01 11.18 37.80
CA VAL A 500 -48.35 10.76 39.03
C VAL A 500 -46.93 11.34 38.91
N GLU A 501 -46.71 12.50 39.51
CA GLU A 501 -45.35 12.94 39.83
C GLU A 501 -44.79 11.88 40.79
N LEU A 502 -43.93 11.02 40.26
CA LEU A 502 -43.13 10.16 41.12
C LEU A 502 -42.30 11.08 42.02
N PRO A 503 -42.31 10.87 43.35
CA PRO A 503 -41.49 11.64 44.25
C PRO A 503 -40.04 11.61 43.76
N VAL A 504 -39.41 12.78 43.65
CA VAL A 504 -37.98 12.86 43.36
C VAL A 504 -37.26 12.13 44.49
N ASP A 505 -36.65 10.97 44.20
CA ASP A 505 -35.85 10.23 45.18
C ASP A 505 -34.69 11.12 45.60
N ARG A 506 -34.76 11.62 46.85
CA ARG A 506 -33.74 12.50 47.45
C ARG A 506 -32.66 11.69 48.17
N PHE A 507 -32.76 10.36 48.14
CA PHE A 507 -31.83 9.42 48.78
C PHE A 507 -31.67 9.66 50.30
N ASP A 508 -32.61 10.35 50.95
CA ASP A 508 -32.52 10.78 52.35
C ASP A 508 -32.45 9.62 53.35
N GLU A 509 -33.01 8.45 52.98
CA GLU A 509 -32.94 7.22 53.78
C GLU A 509 -31.56 6.55 53.76
N ARG A 510 -30.62 7.04 52.94
CA ARG A 510 -29.27 6.46 52.76
C ARG A 510 -28.19 7.45 53.22
N PRO A 511 -27.86 7.49 54.52
CA PRO A 511 -27.07 8.57 55.08
C PRO A 511 -25.69 8.76 54.44
N ASN A 512 -25.09 7.71 53.87
CA ASN A 512 -23.75 7.73 53.24
C ASN A 512 -23.77 7.80 51.70
N ASP A 513 -24.92 8.04 51.07
CA ASP A 513 -25.02 8.13 49.61
C ASP A 513 -24.71 9.57 49.13
N TYR A 514 -23.63 9.73 48.36
CA TYR A 514 -23.18 11.02 47.83
C TYR A 514 -24.20 11.68 46.87
N ARG A 515 -25.14 10.90 46.30
CA ARG A 515 -26.18 11.44 45.41
C ARG A 515 -27.17 12.36 46.13
N ARG A 516 -27.26 12.28 47.47
CA ARG A 516 -28.00 13.23 48.30
C ARG A 516 -27.53 14.67 48.06
N ALA A 517 -26.23 14.88 47.96
CA ALA A 517 -25.67 16.21 47.73
C ALA A 517 -26.09 16.79 46.37
N ILE A 518 -26.21 15.95 45.34
CA ILE A 518 -26.65 16.37 44.00
C ILE A 518 -28.14 16.74 44.00
N ALA A 519 -28.98 15.94 44.65
CA ALA A 519 -30.42 16.17 44.76
C ALA A 519 -30.74 17.46 45.54
N HIS A 520 -30.03 17.70 46.65
CA HIS A 520 -30.22 18.89 47.48
C HIS A 520 -29.57 20.15 46.89
N ALA A 521 -28.42 20.04 46.22
CA ALA A 521 -27.76 21.19 45.56
C ALA A 521 -28.65 21.88 44.53
N LYS A 522 -29.38 21.09 43.73
CA LYS A 522 -30.32 21.61 42.72
C LYS A 522 -31.54 22.31 43.33
N THR A 523 -31.98 21.85 44.50
CA THR A 523 -33.15 22.40 45.20
C THR A 523 -32.79 23.67 45.98
N SER A 524 -31.61 23.68 46.60
CA SER A 524 -31.12 24.79 47.43
C SER A 524 -30.31 25.83 46.64
N ASN A 525 -30.17 25.65 45.32
CA ASN A 525 -29.42 26.50 44.39
C ASN A 525 -27.98 26.80 44.86
N VAL A 526 -27.30 25.78 45.39
CA VAL A 526 -25.90 25.81 45.84
C VAL A 526 -25.07 24.79 45.05
N THR A 527 -23.74 24.91 45.08
CA THR A 527 -22.88 23.95 44.40
C THR A 527 -22.90 22.59 45.10
N VAL A 528 -22.73 21.51 44.33
CA VAL A 528 -22.68 20.14 44.87
C VAL A 528 -21.58 19.98 45.92
N LEU A 529 -20.43 20.63 45.72
CA LEU A 529 -19.32 20.62 46.67
C LEU A 529 -19.68 21.25 48.03
N HIS A 530 -20.42 22.36 48.01
CA HIS A 530 -20.91 22.99 49.25
C HIS A 530 -21.83 22.04 50.00
N GLN A 531 -22.72 21.35 49.28
CA GLN A 531 -23.64 20.39 49.89
C GLN A 531 -22.92 19.14 50.44
N LEU A 532 -21.91 18.61 49.73
CA LEU A 532 -21.06 17.52 50.20
C LEU A 532 -20.31 17.88 51.50
N LYS A 533 -19.80 19.11 51.62
CA LYS A 533 -19.18 19.62 52.86
C LYS A 533 -20.19 19.69 54.00
N SER A 534 -21.39 20.22 53.75
CA SER A 534 -22.46 20.31 54.77
C SER A 534 -22.92 18.94 55.29
N LEU A 535 -22.83 17.91 54.44
CA LEU A 535 -23.18 16.53 54.79
C LEU A 535 -22.01 15.73 55.38
N GLY A 536 -20.84 16.34 55.58
CA GLY A 536 -19.65 15.66 56.12
C GLY A 536 -19.04 14.61 55.18
N MET A 537 -19.35 14.67 53.89
CA MET A 537 -18.94 13.69 52.87
C MET A 537 -17.75 14.15 52.02
N ALA A 538 -17.27 15.37 52.24
CA ALA A 538 -16.06 15.90 51.62
C ALA A 538 -14.95 15.91 52.68
N PRO A 539 -13.86 15.13 52.51
CA PRO A 539 -12.75 15.15 53.44
C PRO A 539 -12.06 16.53 53.44
N GLN A 540 -11.54 16.96 54.59
CA GLN A 540 -10.69 18.14 54.63
C GLN A 540 -9.33 17.79 54.03
N LEU A 541 -8.75 18.74 53.30
CA LEU A 541 -7.48 18.50 52.60
C LEU A 541 -6.36 18.17 53.60
N GLU A 542 -6.42 18.76 54.80
CA GLU A 542 -5.50 18.52 55.91
C GLU A 542 -5.58 17.09 56.47
N ASP A 543 -6.72 16.39 56.34
CA ASP A 543 -6.91 15.02 56.84
C ASP A 543 -6.42 13.95 55.85
N VAL A 544 -6.19 14.33 54.59
CA VAL A 544 -5.80 13.43 53.48
C VAL A 544 -4.31 13.57 53.15
N LEU A 545 -3.71 14.72 53.49
CA LEU A 545 -2.28 14.96 53.39
C LEU A 545 -1.65 14.77 54.77
N GLU A 546 -0.99 13.63 55.01
CA GLU A 546 -0.04 13.51 56.13
C GLU A 546 1.12 14.47 55.86
N ILE A 547 1.12 15.64 56.53
CA ILE A 547 2.25 16.58 56.57
C ILE A 547 3.09 16.30 57.81
#